data_AF-A0A3M0G2W0-F1
#
_entry.id   AF-A0A3M0G2W0-F1
#
_cell.length_a   1.000
_cell.length_b   1.000
_cell.length_c   1.000
_cell.angle_alpha   90.00
_cell.angle_beta   90.00
_cell.angle_gamma   90.00
#
_symmetry.space_group_name_H-M   'P 1'
#
loop_
_entity.id
_entity.type
_entity.pdbx_description
1 polymer ?
#
loop_
_entity_poly.entity_id
_entity_poly.type
_entity_poly.pdbx_seq_one_letter_code
_entity_poly.pdbx_strand_id
1 'polypeptide(L)' 'MKVKHILALFVLGFTLTIAGSLFKVMHWQFAPELLIFGMGVSVIAGFLLIWKLLTIKDFKGFLNS' A
#
# COMPACT_ATOMS: atom_id res chain seq x y z
N MET A 1 6.03 -8.18 12.78
CA MET A 1 5.71 -8.18 11.33
C MET A 1 6.97 -8.48 10.51
N LYS A 2 7.09 -9.65 9.86
CA LYS A 2 8.15 -9.84 8.84
C LYS A 2 7.82 -8.94 7.63
N VAL A 3 8.82 -8.46 6.88
CA VAL A 3 8.64 -7.60 5.70
C VAL A 3 7.58 -8.17 4.73
N LYS A 4 7.53 -9.51 4.63
CA LYS A 4 6.52 -10.29 3.88
C LYS A 4 5.07 -9.89 4.15
N HIS A 5 4.71 -9.59 5.40
CA HIS A 5 3.33 -9.23 5.77
C HIS A 5 2.97 -7.83 5.32
N ILE A 6 3.96 -6.92 5.30
CA ILE A 6 3.79 -5.54 4.86
C ILE A 6 3.65 -5.51 3.33
N LEU A 7 4.45 -6.34 2.64
CA LEU A 7 4.33 -6.57 1.20
C LEU A 7 2.96 -7.16 0.83
N ALA A 8 2.47 -8.15 1.58
CA ALA A 8 1.13 -8.71 1.37
C ALA A 8 0.02 -7.65 1.56
N LEU A 9 0.13 -6.81 2.59
CA LEU A 9 -0.78 -5.68 2.83
C LEU A 9 -0.72 -4.64 1.70
N PHE A 10 0.46 -4.35 1.18
CA PHE A 10 0.65 -3.42 0.09
C PHE A 10 0.02 -3.94 -1.22
N VAL A 11 0.24 -5.21 -1.55
CA VAL A 11 -0.36 -5.85 -2.72
C VAL A 11 -1.89 -5.92 -2.59
N LEU A 12 -2.41 -6.20 -1.40
CA LEU A 12 -3.85 -6.15 -1.12
C LEU A 12 -4.43 -4.75 -1.32
N GLY A 13 -3.79 -3.73 -0.75
CA GLY A 13 -4.18 -2.33 -0.94
C GLY A 13 -4.20 -1.94 -2.43
N PHE A 14 -3.15 -2.32 -3.15
CA PHE A 14 -3.03 -2.03 -4.58
C PHE A 14 -4.14 -2.69 -5.41
N THR A 15 -4.48 -3.94 -5.08
CA THR A 15 -5.58 -4.67 -5.72
C THR A 15 -6.93 -3.99 -5.45
N LEU A 16 -7.16 -3.52 -4.23
CA LEU A 16 -8.36 -2.75 -3.86
C LEU A 16 -8.42 -1.40 -4.57
N THR A 17 -7.30 -0.71 -4.76
CA THR A 17 -7.24 0.53 -5.54
C THR A 17 -7.57 0.29 -7.01
N ILE A 18 -7.06 -0.80 -7.60
CA ILE A 18 -7.40 -1.20 -8.98
C ILE A 18 -8.91 -1.48 -9.08
N ALA A 19 -9.46 -2.29 -8.17
CA ALA A 19 -10.89 -2.59 -8.14
C ALA A 19 -11.75 -1.33 -7.98
N GLY A 20 -11.40 -0.43 -7.05
CA GLY A 20 -12.08 0.85 -6.87
C GLY A 20 -12.02 1.74 -8.10
N SER A 21 -10.87 1.78 -8.79
CA SER A 21 -10.72 2.55 -10.03
C SER A 21 -11.62 2.01 -11.15
N LEU A 22 -11.74 0.68 -11.25
CA LEU A 22 -12.63 0.02 -12.19
C LEU A 22 -14.10 0.39 -11.91
N PHE A 23 -14.53 0.32 -10.65
CA PHE A 23 -15.89 0.70 -10.26
C PHE A 23 -16.19 2.18 -10.50
N LYS A 24 -15.18 3.05 -10.41
CA LYS A 24 -15.34 4.48 -10.71
C LYS A 24 -15.58 4.72 -12.18
N VAL A 25 -14.89 3.97 -13.06
CA VAL A 25 -15.13 3.99 -14.51
C VAL A 25 -16.53 3.46 -14.84
N MET A 26 -17.03 2.48 -14.09
CA MET A 26 -18.39 1.94 -14.23
C MET A 26 -19.49 2.83 -13.62
N HIS A 27 -19.16 4.03 -13.12
CA HIS A 27 -20.09 4.96 -12.46
C HIS A 27 -20.89 4.35 -11.29
N TRP A 28 -20.30 3.40 -10.58
CA TRP A 28 -20.98 2.81 -9.44
C TRP A 28 -21.06 3.80 -8.29
N GLN A 29 -22.23 3.89 -7.64
CA GLN A 29 -22.51 4.91 -6.62
C GLN A 29 -21.52 4.87 -5.43
N PHE A 30 -21.03 3.67 -5.08
CA PHE A 30 -20.07 3.44 -3.98
C PHE A 30 -18.60 3.39 -4.42
N ALA A 31 -18.32 3.67 -5.70
CA ALA A 31 -16.96 3.64 -6.22
C ALA A 31 -16.01 4.65 -5.56
N PRO A 32 -16.42 5.90 -5.28
CA PRO A 32 -15.55 6.87 -4.62
C PRO A 32 -15.09 6.42 -3.23
N GLU A 33 -16.00 5.88 -2.43
CA GLU A 33 -15.75 5.40 -1.07
C GLU A 33 -14.80 4.21 -1.07
N LEU A 34 -15.00 3.26 -2.00
CA LEU A 34 -14.13 2.10 -2.16
C LEU A 34 -12.71 2.54 -2.60
N LEU A 35 -12.61 3.53 -3.48
CA LEU A 35 -11.34 4.09 -3.93
C LEU A 35 -10.58 4.79 -2.82
N ILE A 36 -11.27 5.63 -2.04
CA ILE A 36 -10.69 6.34 -0.91
C ILE A 36 -10.17 5.34 0.12
N PHE A 37 -10.94 4.28 0.39
CA PHE A 37 -10.54 3.22 1.30
C PHE A 37 -9.32 2.46 0.77
N GLY A 38 -9.33 2.02 -0.49
CA GLY A 38 -8.21 1.32 -1.12
C GLY A 38 -6.93 2.17 -1.19
N MET A 39 -7.05 3.45 -1.52
CA MET A 39 -5.94 4.39 -1.49
C MET A 39 -5.42 4.61 -0.06
N GLY A 40 -6.30 4.77 0.92
CA GLY A 40 -5.91 4.92 2.33
C GLY A 40 -5.10 3.74 2.83
N VAL A 41 -5.58 2.51 2.56
CA VAL A 41 -4.86 1.28 2.91
C VAL A 41 -3.50 1.20 2.19
N SER A 42 -3.46 1.53 0.90
CA SER A 42 -2.22 1.53 0.11
C SER A 42 -1.18 2.52 0.64
N VAL A 43 -1.61 3.73 1.02
CA VAL A 43 -0.74 4.77 1.59
C VAL A 43 -0.18 4.32 2.93
N ILE A 44 -1.02 3.79 3.83
CA ILE A 44 -0.58 3.29 5.14
C ILE A 44 0.40 2.12 4.96
N ALA A 45 0.10 1.18 4.06
CA ALA A 45 0.96 0.05 3.76
C ALA A 45 2.31 0.50 3.17
N GLY A 46 2.29 1.48 2.27
CA GLY A 46 3.50 2.08 1.69
C GLY A 46 4.36 2.78 2.74
N PHE A 47 3.74 3.57 3.63
CA PHE A 47 4.44 4.25 4.72
C PHE A 47 5.09 3.25 5.69
N LEU A 48 4.36 2.18 6.05
CA LEU A 48 4.88 1.10 6.88
C LEU A 48 6.03 0.36 6.19
N LEU A 49 5.96 0.17 4.86
CA LEU A 49 7.02 -0.47 4.09
C LEU A 49 8.28 0.40 4.10
N ILE A 50 8.16 1.70 3.83
CA ILE A 50 9.27 2.66 3.85
C ILE A 50 9.91 2.69 5.25
N TRP A 51 9.10 2.85 6.30
CA TRP A 51 9.59 2.85 7.69
C TRP A 51 10.34 1.55 7.99
N LYS A 52 9.75 0.41 7.62
CA LYS A 52 10.35 -0.91 7.82
C LYS A 52 11.68 -1.00 7.10
N LEU A 53 11.75 -0.57 5.84
CA LEU A 53 12.94 -0.61 5.01
C LEU A 53 14.08 0.22 5.64
N LEU A 54 13.77 1.43 6.11
CA LEU A 54 14.72 2.32 6.79
C LEU A 54 15.19 1.80 8.17
N THR A 55 14.38 0.95 8.81
CA THR A 55 14.69 0.35 10.12
C THR A 55 15.51 -0.94 10.00
N ILE A 56 15.62 -1.54 8.81
CA ILE A 56 16.44 -2.74 8.59
C ILE A 56 17.93 -2.34 8.73
N LYS A 57 18.64 -3.01 9.65
CA LYS A 57 20.06 -2.76 9.95
C LYS A 57 20.96 -2.85 8.69
N ASP A 58 20.69 -3.77 7.78
CA ASP A 58 21.44 -3.92 6.52
C ASP A 58 21.22 -2.76 5.53
N PHE A 59 20.03 -2.12 5.54
CA PHE A 59 19.74 -0.99 4.64
C PHE A 59 20.47 0.29 5.06
N LYS A 60 20.72 0.46 6.37
CA LYS A 60 21.57 1.55 6.89
C LYS A 60 23.01 1.46 6.38
N GLY A 61 23.53 0.24 6.20
CA GLY A 61 24.86 0.04 5.61
C GLY A 61 24.93 0.39 4.13
N PHE A 62 23.85 0.12 3.37
CA PHE A 62 23.77 0.45 1.94
C PHE A 62 23.61 1.96 1.67
N LEU A 63 22.81 2.67 2.49
CA LEU A 63 22.58 4.11 2.33
C LEU A 63 23.71 4.98 2.92
N ASN A 64 24.53 4.44 3.83
CA ASN A 64 25.67 5.12 4.44
C ASN A 64 27.00 4.65 3.85
N SER A 65 26.98 4.11 2.63
CA SER A 65 28.17 3.78 1.85
C SER A 65 28.49 4.85 0.83
#